data_AF-A0A6F8SUT6-F1
#
_entry.id   AF-A0A6F8SUT6-F1
#
_cell.length_a   1.000
_cell.length_b   1.000
_cell.length_c   1.000
_cell.angle_alpha   90.00
_cell.angle_beta   90.00
_cell.angle_gamma   90.00
#
_symmetry.space_group_name_H-M   'P 1'
#
loop_
_entity.id
_entity.type
_entity.pdbx_description
1 polymer ?
#
loop_
_entity_poly.entity_id
_entity_poly.type
_entity_poly.pdbx_seq_one_letter_code
_entity_poly.pdbx_strand_id
1 'polypeptide(L)'
;MATNDTTPSMPWMDSTQPMQAWWHQYCLLSAMPMIRLQIAWLENVTQTMQMEAQLFQALAKSSEKLTLCLTDNPHHCNAAELTEHYHEMVKTLTDANMERLTNVSQLSHEFRRCLWEEI
;
A
#
# COMPACT_ATOMS: atom_id res chain seq x y z
N MET A 1 48.14 -36.26 36.41
CA MET A 1 47.92 -34.83 36.12
C MET A 1 46.58 -34.71 35.45
N ALA A 2 45.54 -34.34 36.20
CA ALA A 2 44.22 -34.04 35.67
C ALA A 2 43.80 -32.70 36.27
N THR A 3 43.80 -31.65 35.45
CA THR A 3 43.24 -30.34 35.82
C THR A 3 41.77 -30.38 35.42
N ASN A 4 40.90 -30.62 36.40
CA ASN A 4 39.47 -30.38 36.25
C ASN A 4 39.25 -28.87 36.26
N ASP A 5 39.08 -28.27 35.10
CA ASP A 5 38.50 -26.93 34.95
C ASP A 5 37.01 -26.99 35.30
N THR A 6 36.72 -27.05 36.59
CA THR A 6 35.37 -26.78 37.10
C THR A 6 35.17 -25.28 37.06
N THR A 7 34.82 -24.77 35.88
CA THR A 7 34.27 -23.43 35.74
C THR A 7 33.06 -23.33 36.67
N PRO A 8 33.01 -22.40 37.64
CA PRO A 8 31.88 -22.34 38.56
C PRO A 8 30.65 -21.93 37.73
N SER A 9 29.70 -22.84 37.57
CA SER A 9 28.37 -22.50 37.07
C SER A 9 27.78 -21.49 38.06
N MET A 10 27.75 -20.24 37.63
CA MET A 10 27.25 -19.14 38.44
C MET A 10 25.73 -19.31 38.61
N PRO A 11 25.23 -19.63 39.82
CA PRO A 11 23.82 -19.99 40.03
C PRO A 11 22.85 -18.86 39.64
N TRP A 12 23.36 -17.62 39.64
CA TRP A 12 22.62 -16.44 39.26
C TRP A 12 22.33 -16.38 37.75
N MET A 13 23.22 -16.91 36.90
CA MET A 13 22.95 -17.02 35.45
C MET A 13 21.79 -17.98 35.16
N ASP A 14 21.76 -19.15 35.81
CA ASP A 14 20.67 -20.11 35.67
C ASP A 14 19.34 -19.55 36.22
N SER A 15 19.39 -18.73 37.28
CA SER A 15 18.19 -18.07 37.83
C SER A 15 17.62 -16.97 36.92
N THR A 16 18.45 -16.36 36.07
CA THR A 16 18.03 -15.28 35.16
C THR A 16 17.46 -15.77 33.82
N GLN A 17 17.72 -17.03 33.44
CA GLN A 17 17.17 -17.64 32.23
C GLN A 17 15.64 -17.50 32.08
N PRO A 18 14.81 -17.85 33.08
CA PRO A 18 13.36 -17.72 32.94
C PRO A 18 12.90 -16.26 32.81
N MET A 19 13.60 -15.33 33.47
CA MET A 19 13.29 -13.90 33.37
C MET A 19 13.69 -13.33 32.00
N GLN A 20 14.83 -13.76 31.45
CA GLN A 20 15.22 -13.43 30.07
C GLN A 20 14.25 -14.01 29.04
N ALA A 21 13.85 -15.28 29.18
CA ALA A 21 12.89 -15.92 28.29
C ALA A 21 11.54 -15.19 28.31
N TRP A 22 11.05 -14.82 29.49
CA TRP A 22 9.84 -14.03 29.64
C TRP A 22 9.98 -12.64 29.01
N TRP A 23 11.10 -11.96 29.20
CA TRP A 23 11.37 -10.65 28.61
C TRP A 23 11.39 -10.70 27.08
N HIS A 24 12.06 -11.69 26.50
CA HIS A 24 12.06 -11.92 25.05
C HIS A 24 10.66 -12.19 24.51
N GLN A 25 9.89 -13.02 25.21
CA GLN A 25 8.52 -13.33 24.83
C GLN A 25 7.62 -12.09 24.91
N TYR A 26 7.78 -11.27 25.96
CA TYR A 26 7.08 -10.01 26.13
C TYR A 26 7.43 -9.01 25.03
N CYS A 27 8.71 -8.84 24.69
CA CYS A 27 9.15 -7.97 23.59
C CYS A 27 8.59 -8.40 22.23
N LEU A 28 8.54 -9.71 21.97
CA LEU A 28 7.93 -10.25 20.74
C LEU A 28 6.43 -9.97 20.70
N LEU A 29 5.72 -10.19 21.80
CA LEU A 29 4.29 -9.91 21.92
C LEU A 29 3.99 -8.41 21.81
N SER A 30 4.83 -7.54 22.39
CA SER A 30 4.66 -6.09 22.31
C SER A 30 4.90 -5.53 20.91
N ALA A 31 5.67 -6.23 20.08
CA ALA A 31 5.90 -5.83 18.68
C ALA A 31 4.74 -6.23 17.75
N MET A 32 3.89 -7.19 18.14
CA MET A 32 2.82 -7.71 17.28
C MET A 32 1.82 -6.64 16.83
N PRO A 33 1.29 -5.75 17.71
CA PRO A 33 0.38 -4.68 17.27
C PRO A 33 1.03 -3.73 16.28
N MET A 34 2.30 -3.38 16.49
CA MET A 34 3.07 -2.53 15.57
C MET A 34 3.27 -3.20 14.21
N ILE A 35 3.57 -4.49 14.18
CA ILE A 35 3.71 -5.25 12.92
C ILE A 35 2.37 -5.28 12.18
N ARG A 36 1.26 -5.55 12.88
CA ARG A 36 -0.08 -5.56 12.28
C ARG A 36 -0.47 -4.19 11.71
N LEU A 37 -0.14 -3.12 12.44
CA LEU A 37 -0.36 -1.77 11.95
C LEU A 37 0.45 -1.47 10.68
N GLN A 38 1.73 -1.88 10.65
CA GLN A 38 2.57 -1.72 9.46
C GLN A 38 2.00 -2.48 8.26
N ILE A 39 1.47 -3.68 8.47
CA ILE A 39 0.80 -4.48 7.42
C ILE A 39 -0.45 -3.75 6.91
N ALA A 40 -1.35 -3.34 7.82
CA ALA A 40 -2.57 -2.62 7.46
C ALA A 40 -2.28 -1.32 6.70
N TRP A 41 -1.21 -0.60 7.08
CA TRP A 41 -0.75 0.57 6.36
C TRP A 41 -0.26 0.22 4.94
N LEU A 42 0.55 -0.82 4.79
CA LEU A 42 1.10 -1.25 3.50
C LEU A 42 -0.02 -1.68 2.53
N GLU A 43 -1.03 -2.38 3.04
CA GLU A 43 -2.20 -2.80 2.25
C GLU A 43 -2.97 -1.59 1.71
N ASN A 44 -3.22 -0.58 2.56
CA ASN A 44 -3.88 0.67 2.16
C ASN A 44 -3.09 1.44 1.09
N VAL A 45 -1.76 1.52 1.24
CA VAL A 45 -0.87 2.16 0.26
C VAL A 45 -0.91 1.41 -1.07
N THR A 46 -0.86 0.08 -1.04
CA THR A 46 -0.89 -0.76 -2.24
C THR A 46 -2.20 -0.61 -3.01
N GLN A 47 -3.34 -0.61 -2.30
CA GLN A 47 -4.65 -0.38 -2.91
C GLN A 47 -4.75 1.01 -3.55
N THR A 48 -4.22 2.05 -2.89
CA THR A 48 -4.17 3.41 -3.46
C THR A 48 -3.30 3.45 -4.72
N MET A 49 -2.13 2.83 -4.70
CA MET A 49 -1.24 2.74 -5.87
C MET A 49 -1.88 2.02 -7.05
N GLN A 50 -2.66 0.96 -6.79
CA GLN A 50 -3.37 0.24 -7.83
C GLN A 50 -4.44 1.11 -8.51
N MET A 51 -5.16 1.94 -7.75
CA MET A 51 -6.12 2.89 -8.30
C MET A 51 -5.43 3.97 -9.15
N GLU A 52 -4.29 4.50 -8.69
CA GLU A 52 -3.51 5.46 -9.47
C GLU A 52 -2.98 4.84 -10.78
N ALA A 53 -2.54 3.58 -10.75
CA ALA A 53 -2.10 2.87 -11.95
C ALA A 53 -3.23 2.68 -12.98
N GLN A 54 -4.44 2.37 -12.52
CA GLN A 54 -5.62 2.27 -13.40
C GLN A 54 -5.96 3.62 -14.05
N LEU A 55 -5.87 4.71 -13.29
CA LEU A 55 -6.06 6.07 -13.81
C LEU A 55 -5.02 6.40 -14.89
N PHE A 56 -3.74 6.13 -14.64
CA PHE A 56 -2.68 6.35 -15.62
C PHE A 56 -2.87 5.50 -16.88
N GLN A 57 -3.33 4.27 -16.74
CA GLN A 57 -3.63 3.41 -17.88
C GLN A 57 -4.80 3.97 -18.72
N ALA A 58 -5.86 4.46 -18.09
CA ALA A 58 -6.98 5.10 -18.77
C ALA A 58 -6.54 6.37 -19.51
N LEU A 59 -5.73 7.21 -18.87
CA LEU A 59 -5.09 8.39 -19.46
C LEU A 59 -4.27 8.02 -20.70
N ALA A 60 -3.35 7.06 -20.57
CA ALA A 60 -2.50 6.62 -21.67
C ALA A 60 -3.33 6.16 -22.87
N LYS A 61 -4.32 5.28 -22.66
CA LYS A 61 -5.22 4.81 -23.74
C LYS A 61 -6.02 5.94 -24.39
N SER A 62 -6.51 6.89 -23.60
CA SER A 62 -7.26 8.04 -24.13
C SER A 62 -6.38 8.99 -24.94
N SER A 63 -5.15 9.23 -24.48
CA SER A 63 -4.16 10.04 -25.19
C SER A 63 -3.70 9.38 -26.49
N GLU A 64 -3.58 8.05 -26.51
CA GLU A 64 -3.28 7.27 -27.71
C GLU A 64 -4.38 7.41 -28.74
N LYS A 65 -5.66 7.22 -28.36
CA LYS A 65 -6.81 7.43 -29.27
C LYS A 65 -6.83 8.83 -29.86
N LEU A 66 -6.58 9.85 -29.04
CA LEU A 66 -6.59 11.24 -29.47
C LEU A 66 -5.41 11.54 -30.42
N THR A 67 -4.23 10.99 -30.12
CA THR A 67 -3.06 11.09 -30.99
C THR A 67 -3.31 10.41 -32.33
N LEU A 68 -3.88 9.19 -32.33
CA LEU A 68 -4.23 8.46 -33.55
C LEU A 68 -5.23 9.22 -34.43
N CYS A 69 -6.27 9.86 -33.87
CA CYS A 69 -7.17 10.71 -34.68
C CYS A 69 -6.41 11.86 -35.35
N LEU A 70 -5.45 12.45 -34.65
CA LEU A 70 -4.66 13.58 -35.16
C LEU A 70 -3.60 13.16 -36.18
N THR A 71 -3.03 11.95 -36.09
CA THR A 71 -1.90 11.51 -36.94
C THR A 71 -2.26 10.56 -38.07
N ASP A 72 -3.32 9.74 -37.93
CA ASP A 72 -3.58 8.61 -38.85
C ASP A 72 -4.53 8.97 -40.01
N ASN A 73 -5.15 10.16 -39.99
CA ASN A 73 -6.09 10.57 -41.04
C ASN A 73 -5.48 11.63 -41.98
N PRO A 74 -5.07 11.28 -43.23
CA PRO A 74 -4.63 12.25 -44.23
C PRO A 74 -5.77 13.15 -44.74
N HIS A 75 -7.02 12.87 -44.38
CA HIS A 75 -8.20 13.68 -44.65
C HIS A 75 -8.93 14.00 -43.35
N HIS A 76 -8.34 14.90 -42.55
CA HIS A 76 -8.96 15.65 -41.46
C HIS A 76 -9.91 14.84 -40.55
N CYS A 77 -9.42 14.38 -39.39
CA CYS A 77 -10.27 14.11 -38.22
C CYS A 77 -11.24 15.32 -38.07
N ASN A 78 -12.54 15.08 -38.25
CA ASN A 78 -13.52 16.16 -38.29
C ASN A 78 -13.55 16.84 -36.92
N ALA A 79 -13.65 18.18 -36.88
CA ALA A 79 -13.64 18.92 -35.61
C ALA A 79 -14.71 18.41 -34.62
N ALA A 80 -15.83 17.91 -35.13
CA ALA A 80 -16.87 17.25 -34.34
C ALA A 80 -16.38 15.94 -33.67
N GLU A 81 -15.70 15.07 -34.41
CA GLU A 81 -15.16 13.79 -33.92
C GLU A 81 -14.04 14.00 -32.89
N LEU A 82 -13.16 14.99 -33.13
CA LEU A 82 -12.13 15.37 -32.16
C LEU A 82 -12.74 15.89 -30.85
N THR A 83 -13.79 16.72 -30.96
CA THR A 83 -14.49 17.26 -29.77
C THR A 83 -15.21 16.16 -29.01
N GLU A 84 -15.79 15.19 -29.72
CA GLU A 84 -16.43 14.01 -29.13
C GLU A 84 -15.41 13.14 -28.37
N HIS A 85 -14.27 12.80 -28.99
CA HIS A 85 -13.21 12.04 -28.31
C HIS A 85 -12.60 12.78 -27.11
N TYR A 86 -12.45 14.10 -27.22
CA TYR A 86 -12.00 14.92 -26.09
C TYR A 86 -13.02 14.92 -24.95
N HIS A 87 -14.32 15.04 -25.28
CA HIS A 87 -15.38 15.01 -24.27
C HIS A 87 -15.49 13.64 -23.59
N GLU A 88 -15.38 12.55 -24.36
CA GLU A 88 -15.33 11.19 -23.85
C GLU A 88 -14.13 10.97 -22.93
N MET A 89 -12.94 11.48 -23.29
CA MET A 89 -11.74 11.44 -22.47
C MET A 89 -11.92 12.19 -21.15
N VAL A 90 -12.38 13.45 -21.20
CA VAL A 90 -12.58 14.28 -20.01
C VAL A 90 -13.62 13.67 -19.08
N LYS A 91 -14.71 13.13 -19.64
CA LYS A 91 -15.74 12.43 -18.87
C LYS A 91 -15.17 11.18 -18.18
N THR A 92 -14.50 10.32 -18.93
CA THR A 92 -13.88 9.09 -18.39
C THR A 92 -12.87 9.42 -17.29
N LEU A 93 -12.06 10.46 -17.47
CA LEU A 93 -11.09 10.92 -16.47
C LEU A 93 -11.78 11.44 -15.20
N THR A 94 -12.84 12.23 -15.38
CA THR A 94 -13.61 12.80 -14.27
C THR A 94 -14.29 11.71 -13.46
N ASP A 95 -14.94 10.77 -14.12
CA ASP A 95 -15.63 9.64 -13.49
C ASP A 95 -14.63 8.77 -12.71
N ALA A 96 -13.49 8.42 -13.33
CA ALA A 96 -12.44 7.64 -12.68
C ALA A 96 -11.81 8.38 -11.48
N ASN A 97 -11.63 9.71 -11.56
CA ASN A 97 -11.13 10.50 -10.43
C ASN A 97 -12.16 10.61 -9.29
N MET A 98 -13.45 10.73 -9.61
CA MET A 98 -14.52 10.81 -8.62
C MET A 98 -14.66 9.48 -7.87
N GLU A 99 -14.56 8.37 -8.59
CA GLU A 99 -14.52 7.02 -8.02
C GLU A 99 -13.29 6.84 -7.13
N ARG A 100 -12.11 7.23 -7.61
CA ARG A 100 -10.86 7.22 -6.82
C ARG A 100 -10.98 8.02 -5.54
N LEU A 101 -11.48 9.26 -5.60
CA LEU A 101 -11.66 10.12 -4.42
C LEU A 101 -12.61 9.49 -3.40
N THR A 102 -13.68 8.86 -3.88
CA THR A 102 -14.64 8.15 -3.03
C THR A 102 -13.96 6.96 -2.33
N ASN A 103 -13.22 6.14 -3.08
CA ASN A 103 -12.51 4.98 -2.53
C ASN A 103 -11.40 5.39 -1.55
N VAL A 104 -10.60 6.40 -1.87
CA VAL A 104 -9.56 6.94 -0.97
C VAL A 104 -10.18 7.50 0.32
N SER A 105 -11.34 8.17 0.23
CA SER A 105 -12.05 8.65 1.42
C SER A 105 -12.49 7.52 2.34
N GLN A 106 -12.93 6.39 1.78
CA GLN A 106 -13.32 5.20 2.54
C GLN A 106 -12.11 4.48 3.15
N LEU A 107 -11.01 4.35 2.40
CA LEU A 107 -9.75 3.78 2.90
C LEU A 107 -9.22 4.54 4.11
N SER A 108 -9.31 5.87 4.10
CA SER A 108 -8.97 6.69 5.27
C SER A 108 -9.81 6.34 6.51
N HIS A 109 -11.08 5.99 6.33
CA HIS A 109 -11.96 5.58 7.43
C HIS A 109 -11.67 4.16 7.91
N GLU A 110 -11.44 3.23 7.00
CA GLU A 110 -11.06 1.84 7.30
C GLU A 110 -9.71 1.78 8.02
N PHE A 111 -8.69 2.50 7.51
CA PHE A 111 -7.38 2.60 8.15
C PHE A 111 -7.48 3.15 9.58
N ARG A 112 -8.26 4.22 9.78
CA ARG A 112 -8.50 4.78 11.12
C ARG A 112 -9.19 3.77 12.04
N ARG A 113 -10.10 2.94 11.52
CA ARG A 113 -10.77 1.89 12.31
C ARG A 113 -9.81 0.77 12.69
N CYS A 114 -9.04 0.24 11.74
CA CYS A 114 -8.03 -0.80 12.02
C CYS A 114 -6.97 -0.30 13.01
N LEU A 115 -6.58 0.98 12.91
CA LEU A 115 -5.74 1.64 13.91
C LEU A 115 -6.35 1.61 15.31
N TRP A 116 -7.64 1.90 15.43
CA TRP A 116 -8.36 1.88 16.70
C TRP A 116 -8.60 0.48 17.27
N GLU A 117 -8.64 -0.55 16.44
CA GLU A 117 -8.82 -1.95 16.87
C GLU A 117 -7.51 -2.57 17.40
N GLU A 118 -6.35 -2.02 17.02
CA GLU A 118 -5.02 -2.51 17.42
C GLU A 118 -4.33 -1.65 18.51
N ILE A 119 -4.96 -0.54 18.96
CA ILE A 119 -4.55 0.29 20.12
C ILE A 119 -5.32 -0.14 21.36
#